data_AF-A0A938DR12-F1
#
_entry.id   AF-A0A938DR12-F1
#
_cell.length_a   1.000
_cell.length_b   1.000
_cell.length_c   1.000
_cell.angle_alpha   90.00
_cell.angle_beta   90.00
_cell.angle_gamma   90.00
#
_symmetry.space_group_name_H-M   'P 1'
#
loop_
_entity.id
_entity.type
_entity.pdbx_description
1 polymer ?
#
loop_
_entity_poly.entity_id
_entity_poly.type
_entity_poly.pdbx_seq_one_letter_code
_entity_poly.pdbx_strand_id
1 'polypeptide(L)'
;MQIGVLGGTGPAGSGLAVRLAAVGFDVVVGSRSRYRAMEVRDKLLERHPDRSLSIRAGDNHEASSAEVVFIATPWDAAASTASECSVELKGKVVVSMANALARVGHEFQPLVPPRGSVAASVQAAVPKSLVAATMHHVPAKELGDIDHPVESDVLVCSDHPSATATTIDIVSKIPDLRAVDAGELSNAAPIEAFAAVLLQVNVKYRTRVAIRFTGLPH
;
A
#
# COMPACT_ATOMS: atom_id res chain seq x y z
N MET A 1 -2.35 -14.61 9.63
CA MET A 1 -1.23 -13.93 8.95
C MET A 1 -1.19 -12.51 9.46
N GLN A 2 -0.03 -12.09 9.96
CA GLN A 2 0.20 -10.76 10.48
C GLN A 2 0.77 -9.83 9.39
N ILE A 3 0.19 -8.64 9.26
CA ILE A 3 0.61 -7.62 8.29
C ILE A 3 1.06 -6.35 9.02
N GLY A 4 2.29 -5.92 8.75
CA GLY A 4 2.83 -4.66 9.23
C GLY A 4 2.56 -3.54 8.24
N VAL A 5 2.20 -2.35 8.71
CA VAL A 5 2.02 -1.16 7.84
C VAL A 5 2.95 -0.05 8.33
N LEU A 6 4.10 0.10 7.67
CA LEU A 6 5.07 1.17 7.96
C LEU A 6 4.52 2.51 7.46
N GLY A 7 4.64 3.55 8.29
CA GLY A 7 3.97 4.82 7.99
C GLY A 7 2.44 4.73 8.02
N GLY A 8 1.90 3.75 8.76
CA GLY A 8 0.48 3.44 8.82
C GLY A 8 -0.42 4.52 9.42
N THR A 9 0.13 5.63 9.91
CA THR A 9 -0.63 6.73 10.51
C THR A 9 -1.12 7.77 9.50
N GLY A 10 -0.77 7.63 8.22
CA GLY A 10 -1.31 8.44 7.13
C GLY A 10 -2.68 7.94 6.63
N PRO A 11 -3.36 8.70 5.75
CA PRO A 11 -4.67 8.30 5.22
C PRO A 11 -4.66 6.95 4.51
N ALA A 12 -3.66 6.71 3.63
CA ALA A 12 -3.55 5.45 2.89
C ALA A 12 -3.23 4.28 3.82
N GLY A 13 -2.24 4.44 4.71
CA GLY A 13 -1.83 3.38 5.64
C GLY A 13 -2.91 3.01 6.65
N SER A 14 -3.62 3.99 7.20
CA SER A 14 -4.72 3.73 8.15
C SER A 14 -5.95 3.13 7.47
N GLY A 15 -6.26 3.58 6.25
CA GLY A 15 -7.30 2.98 5.42
C GLY A 15 -6.99 1.52 5.07
N LEU A 16 -5.75 1.24 4.67
CA LEU A 16 -5.29 -0.12 4.40
C LEU A 16 -5.38 -0.98 5.67
N ALA A 17 -4.92 -0.46 6.80
CA ALA A 17 -4.90 -1.21 8.05
C ALA A 17 -6.30 -1.66 8.48
N VAL A 18 -7.29 -0.76 8.42
CA VAL A 18 -8.67 -1.11 8.80
C VAL A 18 -9.31 -2.06 7.78
N ARG A 19 -9.04 -1.89 6.49
CA ARG A 19 -9.57 -2.79 5.45
C ARG A 19 -9.01 -4.21 5.58
N LEU A 20 -7.70 -4.34 5.82
CA LEU A 20 -7.06 -5.64 6.04
C LEU A 20 -7.58 -6.31 7.31
N ALA A 21 -7.74 -5.56 8.40
CA ALA A 21 -8.32 -6.09 9.63
C ALA A 21 -9.78 -6.55 9.44
N ALA A 22 -10.56 -5.82 8.65
CA ALA A 22 -11.96 -6.17 8.34
C ALA A 22 -12.10 -7.48 7.54
N VAL A 23 -11.05 -7.93 6.86
CA VAL A 23 -11.02 -9.21 6.13
C VAL A 23 -10.22 -10.30 6.87
N GLY A 24 -9.96 -10.08 8.16
CA GLY A 24 -9.45 -11.10 9.08
C GLY A 24 -7.92 -11.17 9.21
N PHE A 25 -7.18 -10.16 8.76
CA PHE A 25 -5.73 -10.09 9.02
C PHE A 25 -5.43 -9.45 10.38
N ASP A 26 -4.34 -9.89 11.02
CA ASP A 26 -3.80 -9.23 12.22
C ASP A 26 -2.88 -8.10 11.79
N VAL A 27 -3.27 -6.84 12.03
CA VAL A 27 -2.55 -5.69 11.51
C VAL A 27 -1.75 -4.98 12.59
N VAL A 28 -0.53 -4.56 12.25
CA VAL A 28 0.28 -3.67 13.09
C VAL A 28 0.47 -2.33 12.38
N VAL A 29 -0.15 -1.28 12.91
CA VAL A 29 0.07 0.10 12.45
C VAL A 29 1.41 0.58 12.99
N GLY A 30 2.36 0.81 12.09
CA GLY A 30 3.71 1.30 12.40
C GLY A 30 3.84 2.81 12.22
N SER A 31 4.62 3.45 13.08
CA SER A 31 5.02 4.85 12.91
C SER A 31 6.40 5.12 13.50
N ARG A 32 7.01 6.26 13.16
CA ARG A 32 8.18 6.76 13.89
C ARG A 32 7.86 7.15 15.34
N SER A 33 6.58 7.38 15.65
CA SER A 33 6.08 7.62 17.00
C SER A 33 5.05 6.58 17.37
N ARG A 34 5.40 5.69 18.31
CA ARG A 34 4.50 4.67 18.85
C ARG A 34 3.19 5.28 19.37
N TYR A 35 3.25 6.43 20.05
CA TYR A 35 2.06 7.15 20.53
C TYR A 35 1.12 7.55 19.39
N ARG A 36 1.66 8.04 18.28
CA ARG A 36 0.85 8.40 17.11
C ARG A 36 0.19 7.17 16.49
N ALA A 37 0.87 6.02 16.46
CA ALA A 37 0.27 4.76 16.02
C ALA A 37 -0.87 4.33 16.94
N MET A 38 -0.70 4.47 18.27
CA MET A 38 -1.74 4.16 19.26
C MET A 38 -2.99 5.03 19.06
N GLU A 39 -2.82 6.35 18.90
CA GLU A 39 -3.94 7.27 18.66
C GLU A 39 -4.71 6.92 17.38
N VAL A 40 -4.00 6.60 16.29
CA VAL A 40 -4.64 6.22 15.03
C VAL A 40 -5.39 4.90 15.18
N ARG A 41 -4.78 3.90 15.83
CA ARG A 41 -5.44 2.62 16.11
C ARG A 41 -6.72 2.82 16.94
N ASP A 42 -6.68 3.62 18.02
CA ASP A 42 -7.88 3.88 18.82
C ASP A 42 -8.99 4.51 17.98
N LYS A 43 -8.67 5.54 17.19
CA LYS A 43 -9.63 6.17 16.28
C LYS A 43 -10.20 5.21 15.24
N LEU A 44 -9.46 4.19 14.80
CA LEU A 44 -9.98 3.18 13.88
C LEU A 44 -10.96 2.25 14.59
N LEU A 45 -10.64 1.80 15.81
CA LEU A 45 -11.51 0.94 16.60
C LEU A 45 -12.78 1.66 17.07
N GLU A 46 -12.67 2.91 17.52
CA GLU A 46 -13.80 3.75 17.94
C GLU A 46 -14.80 4.03 16.81
N ARG A 47 -14.33 4.11 15.56
CA ARG A 47 -15.20 4.29 14.39
C ARG A 47 -15.97 3.03 14.01
N HIS A 48 -15.56 1.87 14.50
CA HIS A 48 -16.15 0.57 14.16
C HIS A 48 -16.38 -0.29 15.42
N PRO A 49 -17.16 0.20 16.41
CA PRO A 49 -17.32 -0.46 17.70
C PRO A 49 -17.98 -1.84 17.58
N ASP A 50 -18.79 -2.05 16.55
CA ASP A 50 -19.51 -3.30 16.30
C ASP A 50 -18.67 -4.34 15.53
N ARG A 51 -17.42 -4.00 15.16
CA ARG A 51 -16.54 -4.90 14.40
C ARG A 51 -15.38 -5.38 15.25
N SER A 52 -15.10 -6.69 15.19
CA SER A 52 -13.90 -7.27 15.79
C SER A 52 -12.70 -7.07 14.86
N LEU A 53 -12.02 -5.94 14.99
CA LEU A 53 -10.85 -5.59 14.18
C LEU A 53 -9.55 -5.89 14.95
N SER A 54 -8.72 -6.79 14.42
CA SER A 54 -7.40 -7.11 14.99
C SER A 54 -6.35 -6.08 14.56
N ILE A 55 -6.27 -4.94 15.27
CA ILE A 55 -5.33 -3.86 14.99
C ILE A 55 -4.49 -3.55 16.24
N ARG A 56 -3.18 -3.74 16.11
CA ARG A 56 -2.18 -3.32 17.10
C ARG A 56 -1.46 -2.06 16.60
N ALA A 57 -0.85 -1.35 17.54
CA ALA A 57 0.00 -0.20 17.26
C ALA A 57 1.42 -0.48 17.74
N GLY A 58 2.40 -0.03 16.96
CA GLY A 58 3.81 -0.12 17.31
C GLY A 58 4.61 0.96 16.60
N ASP A 59 5.90 1.01 16.88
CA ASP A 59 6.81 1.73 15.99
C ASP A 59 7.03 0.98 14.66
N ASN A 60 7.80 1.56 13.74
CA ASN A 60 8.08 0.93 12.44
C ASN A 60 8.87 -0.39 12.59
N HIS A 61 9.71 -0.57 13.62
CA HIS A 61 10.43 -1.83 13.85
C HIS A 61 9.51 -2.94 14.37
N GLU A 62 8.58 -2.60 15.26
CA GLU A 62 7.54 -3.53 15.71
C GLU A 62 6.63 -3.96 14.54
N ALA A 63 6.26 -3.03 13.66
CA ALA A 63 5.47 -3.35 12.48
C ALA A 63 6.25 -4.16 11.43
N SER A 64 7.55 -3.88 11.22
CA SER A 64 8.37 -4.62 10.26
C SER A 64 8.66 -6.06 10.68
N SER A 65 8.40 -6.40 11.94
CA SER A 65 8.48 -7.77 12.47
C SER A 65 7.36 -8.71 11.98
N ALA A 66 6.30 -8.17 11.38
CA ALA A 66 5.20 -8.94 10.79
C ALA A 66 5.65 -9.86 9.63
N GLU A 67 4.78 -10.80 9.20
CA GLU A 67 5.08 -11.77 8.13
C GLU A 67 5.19 -11.10 6.75
N VAL A 68 4.27 -10.16 6.48
CA VAL A 68 4.25 -9.31 5.27
C VAL A 68 4.20 -7.85 5.70
N VAL A 69 4.90 -6.98 4.99
CA VAL A 69 5.02 -5.56 5.37
C VAL A 69 4.64 -4.65 4.21
N PHE A 70 3.69 -3.75 4.43
CA PHE A 70 3.34 -2.66 3.51
C PHE A 70 4.08 -1.38 3.91
N ILE A 71 4.65 -0.68 2.93
CA ILE A 71 5.24 0.63 3.08
C ILE A 71 4.24 1.67 2.59
N ALA A 72 3.54 2.30 3.54
CA ALA A 72 2.51 3.32 3.30
C ALA A 72 3.01 4.73 3.62
N THR A 73 4.31 4.98 3.45
CA THR A 73 4.94 6.28 3.63
C THR A 73 4.85 7.14 2.36
N PRO A 74 5.09 8.46 2.47
CA PRO A 74 5.45 9.28 1.31
C PRO A 74 6.61 8.67 0.50
N TRP A 75 6.64 8.97 -0.81
CA TRP A 75 7.60 8.38 -1.74
C TRP A 75 9.06 8.69 -1.40
N ASP A 76 9.33 9.89 -0.88
CA ASP A 76 10.65 10.38 -0.48
C ASP A 76 11.15 9.75 0.83
N ALA A 77 10.26 9.09 1.58
CA ALA A 77 10.59 8.37 2.80
C ALA A 77 10.53 6.84 2.65
N ALA A 78 10.06 6.31 1.53
CA ALA A 78 9.80 4.86 1.37
C ALA A 78 11.08 4.03 1.47
N ALA A 79 12.11 4.38 0.69
CA ALA A 79 13.36 3.64 0.66
C ALA A 79 14.15 3.76 1.98
N SER A 80 14.16 4.95 2.61
CA SER A 80 14.84 5.16 3.90
C SER A 80 14.14 4.41 5.03
N THR A 81 12.81 4.45 5.09
CA THR A 81 12.03 3.68 6.07
C THR A 81 12.27 2.17 5.91
N ALA A 82 12.33 1.67 4.67
CA ALA A 82 12.69 0.28 4.41
C ALA A 82 14.10 -0.06 4.91
N SER A 83 15.08 0.81 4.62
CA SER A 83 16.48 0.64 5.01
C SER A 83 16.64 0.57 6.54
N GLU A 84 15.96 1.46 7.27
CA GLU A 84 15.96 1.48 8.75
C GLU A 84 15.46 0.15 9.34
N CYS A 85 14.48 -0.49 8.70
CA CYS A 85 13.91 -1.77 9.10
C CYS A 85 14.54 -2.98 8.37
N SER A 86 15.67 -2.81 7.70
CA SER A 86 16.21 -3.82 6.77
C SER A 86 16.53 -5.17 7.42
N VAL A 87 16.84 -5.17 8.71
CA VAL A 87 17.14 -6.38 9.49
C VAL A 87 15.88 -7.25 9.61
N GLU A 88 14.77 -6.67 10.02
CA GLU A 88 13.48 -7.34 10.21
C GLU A 88 12.82 -7.72 8.89
N LEU A 89 13.08 -6.96 7.81
CA LEU A 89 12.49 -7.19 6.49
C LEU A 89 13.17 -8.31 5.69
N LYS A 90 14.37 -8.76 6.11
CA LYS A 90 15.14 -9.78 5.40
C LYS A 90 14.32 -11.04 5.13
N GLY A 91 14.22 -11.43 3.86
CA GLY A 91 13.52 -12.63 3.39
C GLY A 91 12.00 -12.50 3.35
N LYS A 92 11.43 -11.33 3.70
CA LYS A 92 9.98 -11.11 3.73
C LYS A 92 9.47 -10.49 2.45
N VAL A 93 8.16 -10.64 2.25
CA VAL A 93 7.43 -9.87 1.24
C VAL A 93 7.25 -8.44 1.74
N VAL A 94 7.73 -7.48 0.95
CA VAL A 94 7.64 -6.05 1.25
C VAL A 94 6.89 -5.36 0.13
N VAL A 95 5.73 -4.80 0.45
CA VAL A 95 4.83 -4.19 -0.53
C VAL A 95 5.01 -2.67 -0.52
N SER A 96 5.48 -2.10 -1.62
CA SER A 96 5.46 -0.65 -1.85
C SER A 96 4.10 -0.25 -2.43
N MET A 97 3.49 0.78 -1.85
CA MET A 97 2.26 1.40 -2.36
C MET A 97 2.38 2.91 -2.62
N ALA A 98 3.61 3.43 -2.59
CA ALA A 98 3.88 4.85 -2.69
C ALA A 98 3.95 5.32 -4.14
N ASN A 99 3.34 6.47 -4.43
CA ASN A 99 3.46 7.15 -5.72
C ASN A 99 4.27 8.43 -5.57
N ALA A 100 5.27 8.63 -6.43
CA ALA A 100 6.02 9.88 -6.49
C ALA A 100 5.32 10.88 -7.38
N LEU A 101 4.61 11.85 -6.78
CA LEU A 101 3.78 12.82 -7.49
C LEU A 101 4.09 14.24 -7.00
N ALA A 102 4.11 15.21 -7.91
CA ALA A 102 4.17 16.63 -7.62
C ALA A 102 2.93 17.34 -8.17
N ARG A 103 2.53 18.42 -7.51
CA ARG A 103 1.53 19.35 -8.05
C ARG A 103 2.24 20.57 -8.60
N VAL A 104 2.13 20.78 -9.91
CA VAL A 104 2.75 21.93 -10.60
C VAL A 104 1.61 22.75 -11.20
N GLY A 105 1.33 23.90 -10.59
CA GLY A 105 0.15 24.70 -10.90
C GLY A 105 -1.15 23.91 -10.70
N HIS A 106 -1.88 23.67 -11.79
CA HIS A 106 -3.16 22.94 -11.78
C HIS A 106 -3.04 21.46 -12.16
N GLU A 107 -1.83 20.97 -12.45
CA GLU A 107 -1.60 19.61 -12.91
C GLU A 107 -0.93 18.74 -11.87
N PHE A 108 -1.22 17.45 -11.92
CA PHE A 108 -0.46 16.41 -11.23
C PHE A 108 0.58 15.86 -12.19
N GLN A 109 1.85 15.89 -11.78
CA GLN A 109 2.98 15.40 -12.56
C GLN A 109 3.64 14.23 -11.82
N PRO A 110 3.90 13.10 -12.50
CA PRO A 110 4.67 12.03 -11.91
C PRO A 110 6.14 12.45 -11.80
N LEU A 111 6.75 12.14 -10.66
CA LEU A 111 8.18 12.24 -10.46
C LEU A 111 8.77 10.85 -10.70
N VAL A 112 9.86 10.77 -11.48
CA VAL A 112 10.55 9.51 -11.75
C VAL A 112 11.79 9.43 -10.86
N PRO A 113 11.82 8.53 -9.86
CA PRO A 113 13.00 8.35 -9.02
C PRO A 113 14.22 7.88 -9.84
N PRO A 114 15.46 8.07 -9.34
CA PRO A 114 16.67 7.66 -10.06
C PRO A 114 16.72 6.18 -10.46
N ARG A 115 15.99 5.31 -9.76
CA ARG A 115 15.87 3.88 -10.08
C ARG A 115 14.62 3.53 -10.89
N GLY A 116 14.01 4.52 -11.55
CA GLY A 116 12.82 4.35 -12.38
C GLY A 116 11.50 4.40 -11.59
N SER A 117 11.44 3.79 -10.41
CA SER A 117 10.24 3.77 -9.56
C SER A 117 10.55 3.83 -8.07
N VAL A 118 9.53 4.12 -7.26
CA VAL A 118 9.61 4.08 -5.80
C VAL A 118 9.82 2.65 -5.34
N ALA A 119 9.08 1.68 -5.91
CA ALA A 119 9.24 0.27 -5.56
C ALA A 119 10.65 -0.27 -5.88
N ALA A 120 11.25 0.13 -7.01
CA ALA A 120 12.63 -0.23 -7.34
C ALA A 120 13.65 0.42 -6.38
N SER A 121 13.34 1.63 -5.88
CA SER A 121 14.13 2.30 -4.84
C SER A 121 14.01 1.61 -3.48
N VAL A 122 12.87 1.00 -3.18
CA VAL A 122 12.70 0.14 -1.98
C VAL A 122 13.49 -1.15 -2.13
N GLN A 123 13.35 -1.87 -3.25
CA GLN A 123 14.10 -3.12 -3.50
C GLN A 123 15.61 -2.92 -3.41
N ALA A 124 16.09 -1.77 -3.87
CA ALA A 124 17.48 -1.34 -3.73
C ALA A 124 17.96 -1.19 -2.29
N ALA A 125 17.12 -0.62 -1.43
CA ALA A 125 17.43 -0.36 -0.03
C ALA A 125 17.39 -1.65 0.81
N VAL A 126 16.54 -2.61 0.41
CA VAL A 126 16.38 -3.90 1.09
C VAL A 126 16.62 -5.08 0.13
N PRO A 127 17.86 -5.29 -0.35
CA PRO A 127 18.16 -6.25 -1.42
C PRO A 127 17.95 -7.73 -1.03
N LYS A 128 17.70 -8.01 0.25
CA LYS A 128 17.41 -9.36 0.76
C LYS A 128 15.92 -9.58 1.00
N SER A 129 15.08 -8.61 0.67
CA SER A 129 13.62 -8.68 0.77
C SER A 129 13.02 -8.92 -0.61
N LEU A 130 11.78 -9.42 -0.64
CA LEU A 130 11.05 -9.73 -1.85
C LEU A 130 10.05 -8.60 -2.12
N VAL A 131 10.45 -7.58 -2.86
CA VAL A 131 9.62 -6.38 -3.04
C VAL A 131 8.55 -6.58 -4.11
N ALA A 132 7.32 -6.23 -3.79
CA ALA A 132 6.22 -6.09 -4.74
C ALA A 132 5.71 -4.64 -4.74
N ALA A 133 5.17 -4.20 -5.87
CA ALA A 133 4.51 -2.91 -6.01
C ALA A 133 3.01 -3.14 -6.23
N THR A 134 2.15 -2.52 -5.40
CA THR A 134 0.69 -2.64 -5.55
C THR A 134 -0.09 -1.51 -4.85
N MET A 135 -1.42 -1.50 -4.93
CA MET A 135 -2.32 -0.52 -4.29
C MET A 135 -2.18 0.96 -4.73
N HIS A 136 -1.35 1.25 -5.73
CA HIS A 136 -1.05 2.61 -6.22
C HIS A 136 -2.28 3.42 -6.65
N HIS A 137 -3.33 2.74 -7.11
CA HIS A 137 -4.52 3.38 -7.68
C HIS A 137 -5.75 3.30 -6.77
N VAL A 138 -5.64 2.63 -5.62
CA VAL A 138 -6.76 2.48 -4.68
C VAL A 138 -6.81 3.73 -3.80
N PRO A 139 -7.89 4.53 -3.89
CA PRO A 139 -7.91 5.80 -3.16
C PRO A 139 -8.15 5.57 -1.67
N ALA A 140 -7.39 6.32 -0.85
CA ALA A 140 -7.27 6.08 0.58
C ALA A 140 -8.57 6.23 1.37
N LYS A 141 -9.46 7.13 0.92
CA LYS A 141 -10.75 7.38 1.58
C LYS A 141 -11.63 6.14 1.45
N GLU A 142 -11.74 5.64 0.23
CA GLU A 142 -12.49 4.46 -0.15
C GLU A 142 -11.89 3.25 0.56
N LEU A 143 -10.57 3.10 0.60
CA LEU A 143 -9.93 2.02 1.33
C LEU A 143 -10.30 2.01 2.83
N GLY A 144 -10.38 3.18 3.48
CA GLY A 144 -10.76 3.29 4.88
C GLY A 144 -12.27 3.22 5.17
N ASP A 145 -13.12 3.23 4.15
CA ASP A 145 -14.58 3.19 4.28
C ASP A 145 -15.11 1.75 4.15
N ILE A 146 -14.88 0.94 5.19
CA ILE A 146 -15.09 -0.52 5.18
C ILE A 146 -16.56 -0.97 5.08
N ASP A 147 -17.50 -0.03 5.07
CA ASP A 147 -18.92 -0.26 4.84
C ASP A 147 -19.32 -0.03 3.38
N HIS A 148 -18.42 0.53 2.56
CA HIS A 148 -18.64 0.78 1.14
C HIS A 148 -17.72 -0.09 0.25
N PRO A 149 -18.21 -0.47 -0.94
CA PRO A 149 -17.42 -1.17 -1.94
C PRO A 149 -16.18 -0.38 -2.38
N VAL A 150 -15.11 -1.11 -2.70
CA VAL A 150 -13.91 -0.56 -3.33
C VAL A 150 -13.64 -1.32 -4.62
N GLU A 151 -14.39 -0.99 -5.67
CA GLU A 151 -14.28 -1.67 -6.96
C GLU A 151 -13.04 -1.19 -7.72
N SER A 152 -12.05 -2.06 -7.91
CA SER A 152 -10.90 -1.79 -8.78
C SER A 152 -10.14 -3.06 -9.12
N ASP A 153 -9.58 -3.10 -10.32
CA ASP A 153 -8.42 -3.95 -10.55
C ASP A 153 -7.20 -3.33 -9.88
N VAL A 154 -6.43 -4.15 -9.20
CA VAL A 154 -5.21 -3.75 -8.49
C VAL A 154 -4.04 -4.47 -9.11
N LEU A 155 -3.21 -3.70 -9.79
CA LEU A 155 -2.00 -4.23 -10.41
C LEU A 155 -0.97 -4.61 -9.34
N VAL A 156 -0.36 -5.77 -9.51
CA VAL A 156 0.72 -6.31 -8.68
C VAL A 156 1.91 -6.58 -9.60
N CYS A 157 3.08 -6.01 -9.32
CA CYS A 157 4.30 -6.39 -10.02
C CYS A 157 5.47 -6.65 -9.07
N SER A 158 6.30 -7.65 -9.40
CA SER A 158 7.46 -8.06 -8.63
C SER A 158 8.38 -8.95 -9.46
N ASP A 159 9.68 -8.93 -9.16
CA ASP A 159 10.66 -9.86 -9.72
C ASP A 159 10.66 -11.21 -8.97
N HIS A 160 9.83 -11.35 -7.92
CA HIS A 160 9.78 -12.51 -7.05
C HIS A 160 8.41 -13.19 -7.12
N PRO A 161 8.30 -14.40 -7.70
CA PRO A 161 7.02 -15.11 -7.84
C PRO A 161 6.27 -15.30 -6.52
N SER A 162 6.98 -15.55 -5.41
CA SER A 162 6.37 -15.69 -4.09
C SER A 162 5.81 -14.38 -3.54
N ALA A 163 6.44 -13.23 -3.85
CA ALA A 163 5.90 -11.92 -3.48
C ALA A 163 4.66 -11.57 -4.31
N THR A 164 4.67 -11.89 -5.61
CA THR A 164 3.49 -11.75 -6.49
C THR A 164 2.31 -12.56 -5.95
N ALA A 165 2.50 -13.86 -5.72
CA ALA A 165 1.44 -14.74 -5.20
C ALA A 165 0.90 -14.27 -3.84
N THR A 166 1.79 -13.97 -2.88
CA THR A 166 1.38 -13.50 -1.55
C THR A 166 0.60 -12.19 -1.63
N THR A 167 1.03 -11.26 -2.49
CA THR A 167 0.37 -9.96 -2.65
C THR A 167 -1.00 -10.12 -3.31
N ILE A 168 -1.10 -10.95 -4.34
CA ILE A 168 -2.37 -11.31 -5.00
C ILE A 168 -3.35 -11.93 -3.99
N ASP A 169 -2.90 -12.86 -3.15
CA ASP A 169 -3.72 -13.50 -2.13
C ASP A 169 -4.26 -12.49 -1.10
N ILE A 170 -3.42 -11.52 -0.70
CA ILE A 170 -3.84 -10.46 0.23
C ILE A 170 -4.89 -9.55 -0.41
N VAL A 171 -4.62 -9.06 -1.62
CA VAL A 171 -5.54 -8.15 -2.33
C VAL A 171 -6.87 -8.85 -2.63
N SER A 172 -6.84 -10.13 -3.05
CA SER A 172 -8.04 -10.89 -3.43
C SER A 172 -8.94 -11.23 -2.25
N LYS A 173 -8.48 -11.08 -1.00
CA LYS A 173 -9.34 -11.17 0.19
C LYS A 173 -10.14 -9.91 0.45
N ILE A 174 -9.79 -8.78 -0.17
CA ILE A 174 -10.54 -7.54 -0.05
C ILE A 174 -11.72 -7.60 -1.02
N PRO A 175 -12.98 -7.52 -0.54
CA PRO A 175 -14.14 -7.51 -1.42
C PRO A 175 -14.04 -6.42 -2.49
N ASP A 176 -14.52 -6.74 -3.68
CA ASP A 176 -14.61 -5.85 -4.84
C ASP A 176 -13.25 -5.47 -5.49
N LEU A 177 -12.13 -5.88 -4.91
CA LEU A 177 -10.83 -5.79 -5.54
C LEU A 177 -10.52 -7.06 -6.33
N ARG A 178 -9.99 -6.88 -7.54
CA ARG A 178 -9.41 -7.97 -8.33
C ARG A 178 -7.91 -7.73 -8.49
N ALA A 179 -7.10 -8.59 -7.90
CA ALA A 179 -5.67 -8.54 -8.11
C ALA A 179 -5.32 -8.95 -9.54
N VAL A 180 -4.43 -8.20 -10.19
CA VAL A 180 -3.97 -8.48 -11.56
C VAL A 180 -2.44 -8.53 -11.54
N ASP A 181 -1.89 -9.69 -11.89
CA ASP A 181 -0.45 -9.82 -12.11
C ASP A 181 -0.06 -8.97 -13.33
N ALA A 182 0.77 -7.97 -13.06
CA ALA A 182 1.28 -7.02 -14.04
C ALA A 182 2.74 -7.31 -14.40
N GLY A 183 3.28 -8.48 -14.02
CA GLY A 183 4.62 -8.93 -14.38
C GLY A 183 5.72 -8.41 -13.43
N GLU A 184 6.89 -8.15 -14.01
CA GLU A 184 8.11 -7.82 -13.26
C GLU A 184 8.09 -6.39 -12.67
N LEU A 185 8.98 -6.13 -11.70
CA LEU A 185 9.05 -4.86 -10.98
C LEU A 185 9.39 -3.68 -11.91
N SER A 186 9.94 -3.95 -13.09
CA SER A 186 10.16 -2.97 -14.17
C SER A 186 8.86 -2.23 -14.58
N ASN A 187 7.69 -2.84 -14.40
CA ASN A 187 6.39 -2.23 -14.67
C ASN A 187 5.92 -1.27 -13.57
N ALA A 188 6.61 -1.18 -12.43
CA ALA A 188 6.22 -0.28 -11.34
C ALA A 188 6.23 1.20 -11.76
N ALA A 189 7.21 1.64 -12.57
CA ALA A 189 7.32 3.04 -12.99
C ALA A 189 6.06 3.58 -13.71
N PRO A 190 5.57 2.95 -14.80
CA PRO A 190 4.34 3.40 -15.44
C PRO A 190 3.10 3.24 -14.54
N ILE A 191 3.03 2.19 -13.70
CA ILE A 191 1.93 2.00 -12.76
C ILE A 191 1.86 3.16 -11.76
N GLU A 192 2.97 3.47 -11.07
CA GLU A 192 3.05 4.57 -10.11
C GLU A 192 2.73 5.92 -10.77
N ALA A 193 3.27 6.16 -11.97
CA ALA A 193 3.06 7.41 -12.70
C ALA A 193 1.59 7.61 -13.12
N PHE A 194 0.86 6.54 -13.44
CA PHE A 194 -0.54 6.61 -13.87
C PHE A 194 -1.47 7.15 -12.78
N ALA A 195 -1.06 7.11 -11.50
CA ALA A 195 -1.80 7.76 -10.43
C ALA A 195 -2.00 9.28 -10.67
N ALA A 196 -1.04 9.95 -11.32
CA ALA A 196 -1.17 11.35 -11.72
C ALA A 196 -2.36 11.57 -12.68
N VAL A 197 -2.53 10.65 -13.63
CA VAL A 197 -3.62 10.68 -14.62
C VAL A 197 -4.96 10.51 -13.92
N LEU A 198 -5.07 9.53 -13.01
CA LEU A 198 -6.30 9.32 -12.24
C LEU A 198 -6.67 10.55 -11.39
N LEU A 199 -5.69 11.20 -10.76
CA LEU A 199 -5.93 12.43 -10.00
C LEU A 199 -6.40 13.57 -10.90
N GLN A 200 -5.84 13.71 -12.10
CA GLN A 200 -6.30 14.71 -13.07
C GLN A 200 -7.75 14.47 -13.50
N VAL A 201 -8.10 13.21 -13.79
CA VAL A 201 -9.46 12.80 -14.15
C VAL A 201 -10.44 13.08 -12.99
N ASN A 202 -10.04 12.76 -11.75
CA ASN A 202 -10.83 13.03 -10.56
C ASN A 202 -11.17 14.52 -10.40
N VAL A 203 -10.19 15.41 -10.60
CA VAL A 203 -10.42 16.86 -10.53
C VAL A 203 -11.35 17.32 -11.65
N LYS A 204 -11.11 16.87 -12.88
CA LYS A 204 -11.90 17.29 -14.06
C LYS A 204 -13.37 16.88 -13.95
N TYR A 205 -13.64 15.64 -13.55
CA TYR A 205 -15.01 15.10 -13.49
C TYR A 205 -15.62 15.12 -12.09
N ARG A 206 -14.91 15.68 -11.09
CA ARG A 206 -15.34 15.75 -9.68
C ARG A 206 -15.78 14.39 -9.13
N THR A 207 -14.98 13.37 -9.43
CA THR A 207 -15.28 11.97 -9.12
C THR A 207 -14.07 11.27 -8.51
N ARG A 208 -14.23 9.97 -8.25
CA ARG A 208 -13.19 9.04 -7.83
C ARG A 208 -13.20 7.88 -8.81
N VAL A 209 -12.31 7.92 -9.78
CA VAL A 209 -12.18 6.86 -10.78
C VAL A 209 -11.40 5.68 -10.22
N ALA A 210 -11.77 4.49 -10.68
CA ALA A 210 -11.04 3.25 -10.49
C ALA A 210 -10.69 2.66 -11.86
N ILE A 211 -9.76 1.69 -11.87
CA ILE A 211 -9.32 1.03 -13.09
C ILE A 211 -9.98 -0.34 -13.17
N ARG A 212 -10.43 -0.73 -14.37
CA ARG A 212 -10.84 -2.10 -14.67
C ARG A 212 -10.34 -2.50 -16.05
N PHE A 213 -9.58 -3.58 -16.11
CA PHE A 213 -9.12 -4.24 -17.31
C PHE A 213 -10.19 -5.22 -17.79
N THR A 214 -10.53 -5.13 -19.07
CA THR A 214 -11.47 -6.05 -19.72
C THR A 214 -10.69 -7.13 -20.49
N GLY A 215 -11.31 -8.29 -20.69
CA GLY A 215 -10.68 -9.39 -21.44
C GLY A 215 -9.71 -10.28 -20.64
N LEU A 216 -9.57 -10.05 -19.33
CA LEU A 216 -8.85 -10.98 -18.44
C LEU A 216 -9.71 -12.23 -18.17
N PRO A 217 -9.10 -13.44 -18.09
CA PRO A 217 -9.81 -14.65 -17.69
C PRO A 217 -10.38 -14.53 -16.27
N HIS A 218 -11.47 -15.24 -16.03
CA HIS A 218 -12.12 -15.36 -14.71
C HIS A 218 -11.39 -16.35 -13.82
#